data_AF-K8WMW6-F1
#
_entry.id   AF-K8WMW6-F1
#
_cell.length_a   1.000
_cell.length_b   1.000
_cell.length_c   1.000
_cell.angle_alpha   90.00
_cell.angle_beta   90.00
_cell.angle_gamma   90.00
#
_symmetry.space_group_name_H-M   'P 1'
#
loop_
_entity.id
_entity.type
_entity.pdbx_description
1 polymer ?
#
loop_
_entity_poly.entity_id
_entity_poly.type
_entity_poly.pdbx_seq_one_letter_code
_entity_poly.pdbx_strand_id
1 'polypeptide(L)' 'MMNLYKATGYAVNKNGLTVGISYQVEAEDVTTARNVALGQAMNNGMAYPRILRVVLIPVSEFISFSANE' A
#
# COMPACT_ATOMS: atom_id res chain seq x y z
N MET A 1 -11.39 5.31 -13.65
CA MET A 1 -11.63 6.26 -12.53
C MET A 1 -10.57 5.97 -11.48
N MET A 2 -9.84 6.99 -11.03
CA MET A 2 -8.81 6.80 -10.01
C MET A 2 -9.47 6.63 -8.64
N ASN A 3 -9.02 5.62 -7.89
CA ASN A 3 -9.49 5.28 -6.56
C ASN A 3 -8.28 5.11 -5.64
N LEU A 4 -8.43 5.42 -4.36
CA LEU A 4 -7.38 5.15 -3.37
C LEU A 4 -7.60 3.77 -2.74
N TYR A 5 -6.53 3.00 -2.68
CA TYR A 5 -6.52 1.67 -2.09
C TYR A 5 -5.52 1.61 -0.95
N LYS A 6 -5.86 0.84 0.08
CA LYS A 6 -4.92 0.40 1.12
C LYS A 6 -4.42 -0.99 0.79
N ALA A 7 -3.15 -1.11 0.44
CA ALA A 7 -2.44 -2.37 0.26
C ALA A 7 -1.65 -2.73 1.51
N THR A 8 -1.83 -3.94 2.03
CA THR A 8 -1.14 -4.43 3.24
C THR A 8 -0.53 -5.81 2.99
N GLY A 9 0.56 -6.09 3.69
CA GLY A 9 1.32 -7.32 3.53
C GLY A 9 2.51 -7.40 4.47
N TYR A 10 3.50 -8.18 4.06
CA TYR A 10 4.77 -8.32 4.77
C TYR A 10 5.95 -8.30 3.80
N ALA A 11 7.12 -7.91 4.31
CA ALA A 11 8.38 -7.98 3.60
C ALA A 11 9.55 -8.12 4.58
N VAL A 12 10.75 -8.36 4.07
CA VAL A 12 11.99 -8.41 4.86
C VAL A 12 12.72 -7.07 4.71
N ASN A 13 13.00 -6.40 5.82
CA ASN A 13 13.74 -5.14 5.79
C ASN A 13 15.25 -5.37 5.66
N LYS A 14 16.02 -4.28 5.54
CA LYS A 14 17.49 -4.31 5.42
C LYS A 14 18.23 -5.01 6.58
N ASN A 15 17.59 -5.18 7.73
CA ASN A 15 18.17 -5.88 8.89
C ASN A 15 17.83 -7.39 8.88
N GLY A 16 17.20 -7.90 7.84
CA GLY A 16 16.78 -9.30 7.75
C GLY A 16 15.51 -9.63 8.55
N LEU A 17 14.80 -8.62 9.06
CA LEU A 17 13.59 -8.81 9.86
C LEU A 17 12.34 -8.79 8.99
N THR A 18 11.43 -9.74 9.22
CA THR A 18 10.09 -9.71 8.63
C THR A 18 9.27 -8.63 9.30
N VAL A 19 8.77 -7.67 8.52
CA VAL A 19 7.98 -6.53 8.98
C VAL A 19 6.67 -6.44 8.22
N GLY A 20 5.64 -5.91 8.88
CA GLY A 20 4.40 -5.52 8.21
C GLY A 20 4.63 -4.30 7.31
N ILE A 21 4.00 -4.29 6.14
CA ILE A 21 4.01 -3.17 5.20
C ILE A 21 2.58 -2.71 4.90
N SER A 22 2.42 -1.40 4.75
CA SER A 22 1.14 -0.75 4.42
C SER A 22 1.40 0.41 3.48
N TYR A 23 0.73 0.41 2.33
CA TYR A 23 0.82 1.45 1.32
C TYR A 23 -0.59 1.96 0.99
N GLN A 24 -0.71 3.28 0.83
CA GLN A 24 -1.88 3.89 0.21
C GLN A 24 -1.52 4.22 -1.23
N VAL A 25 -2.39 3.84 -2.16
CA VAL A 25 -2.04 3.83 -3.58
C VAL A 25 -3.25 4.26 -4.39
N GLU A 26 -3.05 5.26 -5.24
CA GLU A 26 -4.03 5.62 -6.26
C GLU A 26 -3.90 4.66 -7.44
N ALA A 27 -5.00 4.05 -7.85
CA ALA A 27 -5.05 3.18 -9.00
C ALA A 27 -6.45 3.12 -9.60
N GLU A 28 -6.56 2.62 -10.82
CA GLU A 28 -7.85 2.41 -11.47
C GLU A 28 -8.57 1.16 -10.94
N ASP A 29 -7.81 0.15 -10.53
CA ASP A 29 -8.31 -1.14 -10.07
C ASP A 29 -7.39 -1.79 -9.02
N VAL A 30 -7.89 -2.87 -8.41
CA VAL A 30 -7.22 -3.61 -7.32
C VAL A 30 -5.89 -4.26 -7.78
N THR A 31 -5.82 -4.75 -9.02
CA THR A 31 -4.62 -5.39 -9.57
C THR A 31 -3.53 -4.36 -9.78
N THR A 32 -3.88 -3.21 -10.36
CA THR A 32 -2.99 -2.07 -10.55
C THR A 32 -2.49 -1.54 -9.20
N ALA A 33 -3.38 -1.37 -8.21
CA ALA A 33 -3.00 -0.96 -6.86
C ALA A 33 -2.00 -1.93 -6.20
N ARG A 34 -2.22 -3.25 -6.36
CA ARG A 34 -1.30 -4.28 -5.86
C ARG A 34 0.09 -4.16 -6.49
N ASN A 35 0.15 -3.99 -7.81
CA ASN A 35 1.42 -3.90 -8.53
C ASN A 35 2.20 -2.64 -8.15
N VAL A 36 1.52 -1.51 -7.99
CA VAL A 36 2.16 -0.27 -7.54
C VAL A 36 2.66 -0.41 -6.09
N ALA A 37 1.86 -0.97 -5.17
CA ALA A 37 2.31 -1.23 -3.80
C ALA A 37 3.54 -2.16 -3.75
N LEU A 38 3.58 -3.19 -4.59
CA LEU A 38 4.73 -4.08 -4.72
C LEU A 38 5.97 -3.32 -5.19
N GLY A 39 5.83 -2.48 -6.22
CA GLY A 39 6.91 -1.62 -6.72
C GLY A 39 7.42 -0.65 -5.67
N GLN A 40 6.54 -0.01 -4.90
CA GLN A 40 6.92 0.86 -3.78
C GLN A 40 7.70 0.10 -2.71
N ALA A 41 7.30 -1.12 -2.37
CA ALA A 41 8.04 -1.95 -1.42
C ALA A 41 9.47 -2.27 -1.91
N MET A 42 9.61 -2.66 -3.18
CA MET A 42 10.93 -2.92 -3.78
C MET A 42 11.79 -1.67 -3.83
N ASN A 43 11.22 -0.52 -4.23
CA ASN A 43 11.94 0.76 -4.29
C ASN A 43 12.38 1.25 -2.90
N ASN A 44 11.65 0.88 -1.85
CA ASN A 44 12.01 1.15 -0.45
C ASN A 44 13.07 0.17 0.11
N GLY A 45 13.64 -0.69 -0.73
CA GLY A 45 14.67 -1.65 -0.35
C GLY A 45 14.15 -2.84 0.45
N MET A 46 12.86 -3.15 0.38
CA MET A 46 12.30 -4.33 1.02
C MET A 46 12.57 -5.58 0.17
N ALA A 47 13.05 -6.64 0.80
CA ALA A 47 13.24 -7.94 0.19
C ALA A 47 12.00 -8.83 0.34
N TYR A 48 11.72 -9.65 -0.67
CA TYR A 48 10.59 -10.59 -0.69
C TYR A 48 9.22 -9.99 -0.30
N PRO A 49 8.82 -8.82 -0.84
CA PRO A 49 7.54 -8.22 -0.49
C PRO A 49 6.38 -9.08 -0.99
N ARG A 50 5.38 -9.27 -0.13
CA ARG A 50 4.14 -9.98 -0.46
C ARG A 50 2.93 -9.18 -0.03
N ILE A 51 2.19 -8.70 -1.03
CA ILE A 51 0.93 -7.98 -0.82
C ILE A 51 -0.20 -8.99 -0.63
N LEU A 52 -0.80 -9.00 0.55
CA LEU A 52 -1.86 -9.96 0.91
C LEU A 52 -3.24 -9.39 0.61
N ARG A 53 -3.49 -8.17 1.08
CA ARG A 53 -4.82 -7.56 1.04
C ARG A 53 -4.74 -6.18 0.42
N VAL A 54 -5.68 -5.91 -0.48
CA VAL A 54 -5.89 -4.60 -1.10
C VAL A 54 -7.36 -4.28 -0.93
N VAL A 55 -7.66 -3.14 -0.31
CA VAL A 55 -9.03 -2.67 -0.08
C VAL A 55 -9.19 -1.27 -0.60
N LEU A 56 -10.34 -0.97 -1.18
CA LEU A 56 -10.73 0.39 -1.52
C LEU A 56 -10.87 1.19 -0.22
N ILE A 57 -10.22 2.36 -0.16
CA ILE A 57 -10.49 3.33 0.91
C ILE A 57 -11.74 4.11 0.48
N PRO A 58 -12.84 4.08 1.25
CA PRO A 58 -14.03 4.85 0.92
C PRO A 58 -13.73 6.35 0.96
N VAL A 59 -14.31 7.13 0.05
CA VAL A 59 -14.14 8.60 -0.03
C VAL A 59 -14.45 9.30 1.30
N SER A 60 -15.35 8.75 2.12
CA SER A 60 -15.68 9.27 3.45
C SER A 60 -14.50 9.27 4.45
N GLU A 61 -13.53 8.35 4.31
CA GLU A 61 -12.35 8.28 5.17
C GLU A 61 -11.23 9.24 4.73
N PHE A 62 -11.30 9.81 3.51
CA PHE A 62 -10.32 10.79 3.03
C PHE A 62 -10.48 12.15 3.72
N ILE A 63 -11.71 12.58 3.99
CA ILE A 63 -12.02 13.94 4.46
C ILE A 63 -11.56 14.14 5.91
N SER A 64 -11.55 13.08 6.72
CA SER A 64 -11.08 13.09 8.10
C SER A 64 -9.57 13.30 8.27
N PHE A 65 -8.76 13.04 7.24
CA PHE A 65 -7.31 13.20 7.32
C PHE A 65 -6.85 14.60 6.88
N SER A 66 -7.51 15.19 5.87
CA SER A 66 -7.16 16.54 5.37
C SER A 66 -7.60 17.68 6.29
N ALA A 67 -8.41 17.41 7.33
CA ALA A 67 -8.88 18.42 8.28
C ALA A 67 -7.97 18.57 9.52
N ASN A 68 -6.88 17.82 9.61
CA ASN A 68 -5.93 17.85 10.73
C ASN A 68 -4.52 18.30 10.32
N GLU A 69 -4.37 18.94 9.16
CA GLU A 69 -3.14 19.62 8.72
C GLU A 69 -3.31 21.15 8.78
#